data_AF-A0A954FBQ6-F1
#
_entry.id   AF-A0A954FBQ6-F1
#
_cell.length_a   1.000
_cell.length_b   1.000
_cell.length_c   1.000
_cell.angle_alpha   90.00
_cell.angle_beta   90.00
_cell.angle_gamma   90.00
#
_symmetry.space_group_name_H-M   'P 1'
#
loop_
_entity.id
_entity.type
_entity.pdbx_description
1 polymer ?
#
loop_
_entity_poly.entity_id
_entity_poly.type
_entity_poly.pdbx_seq_one_letter_code
_entity_poly.pdbx_strand_id
1 'polypeptide(L)'
;TCIAARQVLLSQGYGLTEESNYSIKGSKAYQPDDDEHLTLELTVVCMDRKEGGSMAYANAVQTAYALKASSSNAGLSVSGVGSISLPWTSNGDTLSKKAAETVAKPEFYERFFNLLGKMLN
;
A
#
# COMPACT_ATOMS: atom_id res chain seq x y z
N THR A 1 -2.48 -4.03 23.28
CA THR A 1 -2.07 -4.59 21.97
C THR A 1 -2.35 -3.71 20.78
N CYS A 2 -3.57 -3.21 20.58
CA CYS A 2 -3.84 -2.32 19.45
C CYS A 2 -3.03 -1.00 19.49
N ILE A 3 -2.89 -0.36 20.65
CA ILE A 3 -2.02 0.82 20.76
C ILE A 3 -0.56 0.50 20.36
N ALA A 4 -0.01 -0.63 20.83
CA ALA A 4 1.31 -1.09 20.45
C ALA A 4 1.42 -1.38 18.94
N ALA A 5 0.44 -2.06 18.35
CA ALA A 5 0.41 -2.33 16.91
C ALA A 5 0.40 -1.04 16.08
N ARG A 6 -0.37 -0.03 16.51
CA ARG A 6 -0.35 1.30 15.88
C ARG A 6 1.04 1.92 15.91
N GLN A 7 1.70 1.89 17.06
CA GLN A 7 3.05 2.41 17.20
C GLN A 7 4.03 1.64 16.31
N VAL A 8 3.90 0.31 16.19
CA VAL A 8 4.73 -0.50 15.28
C VAL A 8 4.55 -0.04 13.85
N LEU A 9 3.31 0.06 13.36
CA LEU A 9 3.02 0.51 12.00
C LEU A 9 3.65 1.88 11.72
N LEU A 10 3.44 2.85 12.60
CA LEU A 10 4.02 4.19 12.47
C LEU A 10 5.56 4.14 12.47
N SER A 11 6.18 3.35 13.34
CA SER A 11 7.64 3.19 13.39
C SER A 11 8.24 2.55 12.15
N GLN A 12 7.45 1.75 11.42
CA GLN A 12 7.86 1.06 10.20
C GLN A 12 7.49 1.85 8.92
N GLY A 13 7.06 3.10 9.06
CA GLY A 13 6.73 4.00 7.95
C GLY A 13 5.39 3.72 7.29
N TYR A 14 4.47 3.01 7.96
CA TYR A 14 3.10 2.84 7.46
C TYR A 14 2.26 4.09 7.79
N GLY A 15 1.55 4.60 6.79
CA GLY A 15 0.45 5.53 7.01
C GLY A 15 -0.78 4.75 7.48
N LEU A 16 -1.42 5.19 8.57
CA LEU A 16 -2.63 4.57 9.07
C LEU A 16 -3.80 4.86 8.12
N THR A 17 -4.51 3.81 7.69
CA THR A 17 -5.65 3.92 6.77
C THR A 17 -6.97 3.64 7.46
N GLU A 18 -6.97 2.82 8.50
CA GLU A 18 -8.17 2.50 9.28
C GLU A 18 -7.77 2.20 10.73
N GLU A 19 -8.60 2.64 11.66
CA GLU A 19 -8.36 2.46 13.09
C GLU A 19 -9.66 2.22 13.83
N SER A 20 -9.67 1.17 14.66
CA SER A 20 -10.75 0.83 15.57
C SER A 20 -10.18 0.25 16.87
N ASN A 21 -11.05 -0.03 17.84
CA ASN A 21 -10.65 -0.65 19.10
C ASN A 21 -10.09 -2.07 18.94
N TYR A 22 -10.45 -2.76 17.85
CA TYR A 22 -10.13 -4.18 17.62
C TYR A 22 -9.26 -4.42 16.39
N SER A 23 -9.01 -3.39 15.58
CA SER A 23 -8.28 -3.52 14.32
C SER A 23 -7.57 -2.22 13.98
N ILE A 24 -6.33 -2.33 13.51
CA ILE A 24 -5.59 -1.22 12.91
C ILE A 24 -5.06 -1.66 11.56
N LYS A 25 -5.17 -0.77 10.60
CA LYS A 25 -4.72 -0.97 9.24
C LYS A 25 -3.78 0.15 8.84
N GLY A 26 -2.68 -0.20 8.18
CA GLY A 26 -1.78 0.77 7.59
C GLY A 26 -1.27 0.32 6.24
N SER A 27 -0.85 1.28 5.42
CA SER A 27 -0.22 1.03 4.13
C SER A 27 1.11 1.77 4.02
N LYS A 28 2.05 1.18 3.28
CA LYS A 28 3.27 1.87 2.85
C LYS A 28 3.49 1.62 1.37
N ALA A 29 3.90 2.66 0.65
CA ALA A 29 4.31 2.55 -0.74
C ALA A 29 5.84 2.52 -0.81
N TYR A 30 6.37 1.75 -1.75
CA TYR A 30 7.80 1.74 -2.08
C TYR A 30 7.98 1.37 -3.55
N GLN A 31 9.09 1.84 -4.12
CA GLN A 31 9.40 1.69 -5.53
C GLN A 31 10.78 1.03 -5.61
N PRO A 32 10.86 -0.31 -5.83
CA PRO A 32 12.13 -0.99 -5.96
C PRO A 32 12.89 -0.56 -7.22
N ASP A 33 12.17 -0.34 -8.33
CA ASP A 33 12.69 0.05 -9.64
C ASP A 33 11.76 1.07 -10.32
N ASP A 34 12.24 1.78 -11.36
CA ASP A 34 11.54 2.90 -11.98
C ASP A 34 10.16 2.54 -12.59
N ASP A 35 9.94 1.28 -12.97
CA ASP A 35 8.72 0.82 -13.63
C ASP A 35 7.69 0.14 -12.70
N GLU A 36 8.03 -0.06 -11.42
CA GLU A 36 7.21 -0.84 -10.48
C GLU A 36 6.90 -0.05 -9.21
N HIS A 37 5.62 0.23 -8.99
CA HIS A 37 5.15 0.75 -7.71
C HIS A 37 4.52 -0.36 -6.88
N LEU A 38 5.02 -0.56 -5.66
CA LEU A 38 4.50 -1.53 -4.72
C LEU A 38 3.82 -0.82 -3.56
N THR A 39 2.64 -1.30 -3.18
CA THR A 39 1.97 -0.92 -1.94
C THR A 39 1.86 -2.15 -1.06
N LEU A 40 2.34 -2.04 0.18
CA LEU A 40 2.18 -3.06 1.20
C LEU A 40 1.17 -2.58 2.22
N GLU A 41 0.05 -3.29 2.30
CA GLU A 41 -1.01 -3.07 3.26
C GLU A 41 -0.88 -4.11 4.38
N LEU A 42 -0.93 -3.67 5.63
CA LEU A 42 -0.86 -4.52 6.82
C LEU A 42 -2.07 -4.24 7.69
N THR A 43 -2.88 -5.29 7.92
CA THR A 43 -4.02 -5.27 8.84
C THR A 43 -3.67 -6.07 10.08
N VAL A 44 -3.87 -5.48 11.25
CA VAL A 44 -3.61 -6.10 12.55
C VAL A 44 -4.91 -6.11 13.35
N VAL A 45 -5.40 -7.30 13.69
CA VAL A 45 -6.58 -7.50 14.52
C VAL A 45 -6.14 -7.84 15.94
N CYS A 46 -6.66 -7.11 16.92
CA CYS A 46 -6.37 -7.30 18.33
C CYS A 46 -7.59 -7.89 19.02
N MET A 47 -7.36 -8.92 19.85
CA MET A 47 -8.40 -9.57 20.61
C MET A 47 -7.96 -9.73 22.06
N ASP A 48 -8.85 -9.42 23.00
CA ASP A 48 -8.63 -9.75 24.41
C ASP A 48 -8.94 -11.24 24.64
N ARG A 49 -8.11 -11.91 25.44
CA ARG A 49 -8.34 -13.31 25.81
C ARG A 49 -9.17 -13.37 27.09
N LYS A 50 -10.15 -14.28 27.13
CA LYS A 50 -11.01 -14.50 28.32
C LYS A 50 -10.21 -14.89 29.57
N GLU A 51 -9.07 -15.55 29.38
CA GLU A 51 -8.18 -16.05 30.44
C GLU A 51 -7.16 -14.99 30.91
N GLY A 52 -7.27 -13.75 30.41
CA GLY A 52 -6.29 -12.70 30.61
C GLY A 52 -5.27 -12.62 29.48
N GLY A 53 -4.72 -11.42 29.29
CA GLY A 53 -3.82 -11.11 28.17
C GLY A 53 -4.57 -10.77 26.88
N SER A 54 -3.80 -10.58 25.81
CA SER A 54 -4.32 -10.20 24.50
C SER A 54 -3.58 -10.93 23.40
N MET A 55 -4.24 -11.09 22.26
CA MET A 55 -3.72 -11.73 21.06
C MET A 55 -3.77 -10.75 19.89
N ALA A 56 -2.80 -10.85 18.99
CA ALA A 56 -2.79 -10.11 17.74
C ALA A 56 -2.71 -11.09 16.56
N TYR A 57 -3.49 -10.83 15.53
CA TYR A 57 -3.40 -11.46 14.23
C TYR A 57 -2.98 -10.42 13.21
N ALA A 58 -2.15 -10.80 12.25
CA ALA A 58 -1.66 -9.90 11.22
C ALA A 58 -1.84 -10.52 9.84
N ASN A 59 -2.27 -9.72 8.87
CA ASN A 59 -2.33 -10.09 7.48
C ASN A 59 -1.75 -8.97 6.63
N ALA A 60 -0.83 -9.31 5.73
CA ALA A 60 -0.28 -8.35 4.80
C ALA A 60 -0.61 -8.70 3.34
N VAL A 61 -0.99 -7.69 2.57
CA VAL A 61 -1.24 -7.79 1.14
C VAL A 61 -0.31 -6.84 0.41
N GLN A 62 0.47 -7.36 -0.53
CA GLN A 62 1.28 -6.57 -1.43
C GLN A 62 0.53 -6.41 -2.75
N THR A 63 0.42 -5.17 -3.22
CA THR A 63 -0.15 -4.84 -4.53
C THR A 63 0.93 -4.22 -5.40
N ALA A 64 1.09 -4.76 -6.61
CA ALA A 64 1.97 -4.21 -7.63
C ALA A 64 1.15 -3.43 -8.68
N TYR A 65 1.63 -2.23 -8.99
CA TYR A 65 1.15 -1.38 -10.07
C TYR A 65 2.28 -1.23 -11.07
N ALA A 66 1.95 -1.31 -12.36
CA ALA A 66 2.88 -0.84 -13.37
C ALA A 66 2.40 0.45 -14.00
N LEU A 67 3.37 1.27 -14.32
CA LEU A 67 3.22 2.43 -15.17
C LEU A 67 2.88 1.96 -16.58
N LYS A 68 1.69 2.33 -17.07
CA LYS A 68 1.34 2.15 -18.47
C LYS A 68 1.58 3.49 -19.17
N ALA A 69 2.77 3.66 -19.75
CA ALA A 69 3.07 4.80 -20.60
C ALA A 69 2.03 4.85 -21.73
N SER A 70 1.15 5.84 -21.70
CA SER A 70 0.15 6.05 -22.74
C SER A 70 0.81 6.71 -23.93
N SER A 71 1.38 5.92 -24.85
CA SER A 71 1.90 6.42 -26.13
C SER A 71 0.73 6.73 -27.07
N SER A 72 0.02 7.83 -26.85
CA SER A 72 -0.88 8.37 -27.86
C SER A 72 -0.06 9.19 -28.86
N ASN A 73 0.32 8.56 -29.98
CA ASN A 73 0.85 9.29 -31.14
C ASN A 73 -0.28 10.17 -31.69
N ALA A 74 -0.28 11.46 -31.36
CA ALA A 74 -1.09 12.44 -32.06
C ALA A 74 -0.43 12.72 -33.44
N GLY A 75 -1.02 12.15 -34.48
CA GLY A 75 -0.58 12.34 -35.86
C GLY A 75 -0.75 13.79 -36.33
N LEU A 76 0.27 14.27 -37.05
CA LEU A 76 0.23 15.47 -37.87
C LEU A 76 -0.50 15.15 -39.19
N SER A 77 -1.46 15.97 -39.60
CA SER A 77 -1.88 16.04 -41.01
C SER A 77 -2.13 17.48 -41.42
N VAL A 78 -1.35 17.97 -42.39
CA VAL A 78 -1.48 19.29 -43.01
C VAL A 78 -2.16 19.12 -44.36
N SER A 79 -3.22 19.91 -44.61
CA SER A 79 -3.52 20.68 -45.84
C SER A 79 -5.04 20.73 -46.05
N GLY A 80 -5.68 21.81 -45.58
CA GLY A 80 -7.05 22.15 -45.93
C GLY A 80 -8.01 22.20 -44.74
N VAL A 81 -8.27 23.42 -44.27
CA VAL A 81 -9.39 23.81 -43.40
C VAL A 81 -9.29 23.41 -41.91
N GLY A 82 -8.88 24.38 -41.08
CA GLY A 82 -9.25 24.49 -39.66
C GLY A 82 -8.30 23.86 -38.64
N SER A 83 -7.41 24.67 -38.04
CA SER A 83 -6.68 24.32 -36.82
C SER A 83 -7.51 24.64 -35.58
N ILE A 84 -8.00 23.63 -34.87
CA ILE A 84 -8.58 23.80 -33.53
C ILE A 84 -7.48 23.50 -32.52
N SER A 85 -7.29 24.39 -31.55
CA SER A 85 -6.21 24.29 -30.56
C SER A 85 -6.77 24.29 -29.14
N LEU A 86 -6.19 23.39 -28.32
CA LEU A 86 -6.31 23.19 -26.87
C LEU A 86 -7.54 22.37 -26.37
N PRO A 87 -7.29 21.34 -25.53
CA PRO A 87 -6.85 21.58 -24.16
C PRO A 87 -5.60 20.80 -23.74
N TRP A 88 -4.89 21.35 -22.75
CA TRP A 88 -3.87 20.64 -22.00
C TRP A 88 -4.40 19.30 -21.50
N THR A 89 -3.90 18.21 -22.06
CA THR A 89 -4.10 16.89 -21.46
C THR A 89 -2.95 16.70 -20.49
N SER A 90 -3.22 16.84 -19.21
CA SER A 90 -2.34 16.32 -18.17
C SER A 90 -2.07 14.85 -18.47
N ASN A 91 -0.80 14.48 -18.59
CA ASN A 91 -0.36 13.09 -18.62
C ASN A 91 -0.84 12.41 -17.32
N GLY A 92 -2.04 11.83 -17.35
CA GLY A 92 -2.52 10.98 -16.28
C GLY A 92 -1.88 9.62 -16.45
N ASP A 93 -0.78 9.37 -15.74
CA ASP A 93 -0.28 8.01 -15.57
C ASP A 93 -1.39 7.20 -14.91
N THR A 94 -1.97 6.27 -15.67
CA THR A 94 -3.07 5.43 -15.19
C THR A 94 -2.48 4.19 -14.53
N LEU A 95 -2.57 4.13 -13.21
CA LEU A 95 -2.12 2.98 -12.43
C LEU A 95 -3.06 1.79 -12.68
N SER A 96 -2.65 0.86 -13.54
CA SER A 96 -3.35 -0.42 -13.69
C SER A 96 -2.84 -1.38 -12.61
N LYS A 97 -3.74 -1.84 -11.74
CA LYS A 97 -3.44 -2.87 -10.72
C LYS A 97 -3.03 -4.15 -11.44
N LYS A 98 -1.76 -4.56 -11.35
CA LYS A 98 -1.23 -5.74 -12.06
C LYS A 98 -1.42 -7.02 -11.26
N ALA A 99 -1.18 -6.98 -9.95
CA ALA A 99 -1.31 -8.14 -9.07
C ALA A 99 -1.53 -7.70 -7.62
N ALA A 100 -2.32 -8.44 -6.85
CA ALA A 100 -2.40 -8.31 -5.39
C ALA A 100 -2.26 -9.69 -4.76
N GLU A 101 -1.29 -9.83 -3.86
CA GLU A 101 -0.90 -11.12 -3.28
C GLU A 101 -0.76 -11.00 -1.77
N THR A 102 -1.19 -12.04 -1.05
CA THR A 102 -0.93 -12.15 0.39
C THR A 102 0.55 -12.45 0.62
N VAL A 103 1.21 -11.68 1.48
CA VAL A 103 2.60 -11.94 1.84
C VAL A 103 2.67 -13.23 2.64
N ALA A 104 3.37 -14.23 2.10
CA ALA A 104 3.57 -15.54 2.72
C ALA A 104 4.94 -15.70 3.42
N LYS A 105 5.83 -14.71 3.30
CA LYS A 105 7.21 -14.76 3.83
C LYS A 105 7.20 -14.76 5.37
N PRO A 106 7.65 -15.82 6.05
CA PRO A 106 7.63 -15.89 7.52
C PRO A 106 8.43 -14.77 8.18
N GLU A 107 9.57 -14.40 7.60
CA GLU A 107 10.50 -13.40 8.15
C GLU A 107 9.86 -12.01 8.24
N PHE A 108 8.88 -11.72 7.37
CA PHE A 108 8.10 -10.49 7.45
C PHE A 108 7.31 -10.43 8.76
N TYR A 109 6.59 -11.50 9.10
CA TYR A 109 5.78 -11.58 10.30
C TYR A 109 6.64 -11.68 11.55
N GLU A 110 7.75 -12.42 11.52
CA GLU A 110 8.70 -12.48 12.64
C GLU A 110 9.22 -11.09 13.01
N ARG A 111 9.65 -10.29 12.04
CA ARG A 111 10.10 -8.90 12.30
C ARG A 111 8.99 -8.05 12.89
N PHE A 112 7.78 -8.14 12.34
CA PHE A 112 6.63 -7.41 12.87
C PHE A 112 6.31 -7.80 14.32
N PHE A 113 6.20 -9.10 14.63
CA PHE A 113 5.87 -9.58 15.96
C PHE A 113 6.99 -9.34 16.98
N ASN A 114 8.26 -9.35 16.55
CA ASN A 114 9.38 -8.94 17.40
C ASN A 114 9.27 -7.47 17.82
N LEU A 115 8.90 -6.57 16.91
CA LEU A 115 8.67 -5.16 17.23
C LEU A 115 7.44 -4.98 18.13
N LEU A 116 6.36 -5.72 17.85
CA LEU A 116 5.16 -5.70 18.68
C LEU A 116 5.45 -6.14 20.11
N GLY A 117 6.20 -7.25 20.28
CA GLY A 117 6.62 -7.73 21.59
C GLY A 117 7.44 -6.69 22.36
N LYS A 118 8.35 -5.98 21.68
CA LYS A 118 9.12 -4.87 22.30
C LYS A 118 8.26 -3.70 22.77
N MET A 119 7.10 -3.47 22.17
CA MET A 119 6.17 -2.39 22.56
C MET A 119 5.15 -2.81 23.63
N LEU A 120 5.02 -4.10 23.87
CA LEU A 120 4.13 -4.65 24.90
C LEU A 120 4.85 -4.85 26.25
N ASN A 121 6.18 -4.87 26.24
CA ASN A 121 7.03 -4.93 27.42
C ASN A 121 7.40 -3.52 27.90
#